data_AF-A0A8T4ZBK3-F1
#
_entry.id   AF-A0A8T4ZBK3-F1
#
_cell.length_a   1.000
_cell.length_b   1.000
_cell.length_c   1.000
_cell.angle_alpha   90.00
_cell.angle_beta   90.00
_cell.angle_gamma   90.00
#
_symmetry.space_group_name_H-M   'P 1'
#
loop_
_entity.id
_entity.type
_entity.pdbx_description
1 polymer ?
#
loop_
_entity_poly.entity_id
_entity_poly.type
_entity_poly.pdbx_seq_one_letter_code
_entity_poly.pdbx_strand_id
1 'polypeptide(L)' 'MTWNIRRAAKNAMDALQYKEHSLGVRASNAISILDDISQDPNMPPYTRVKLWNVASLLEAIKD' A
#
# COMPACT_ATOMS: atom_id res chain seq x y z
N MET A 1 -9.91 -16.82 -5.00
CA MET A 1 -9.85 -16.21 -3.66
C MET A 1 -8.74 -15.17 -3.44
N THR A 2 -7.74 -14.97 -4.31
CA THR A 2 -6.55 -14.15 -3.90
C THR A 2 -5.89 -13.26 -4.95
N TRP A 3 -6.45 -13.10 -6.15
CA TRP A 3 -5.75 -12.42 -7.25
C TRP A 3 -5.62 -10.89 -7.07
N ASN A 4 -6.57 -10.23 -6.39
CA ASN A 4 -6.55 -8.78 -6.23
C ASN A 4 -5.50 -8.29 -5.21
N ILE A 5 -5.33 -8.97 -4.07
CA ILE A 5 -4.43 -8.52 -2.99
C ILE A 5 -2.97 -8.54 -3.45
N ARG A 6 -2.53 -9.64 -4.11
CA ARG A 6 -1.16 -9.73 -4.62
C ARG A 6 -0.89 -8.68 -5.70
N ARG A 7 -1.86 -8.42 -6.57
CA ARG A 7 -1.73 -7.39 -7.62
C ARG A 7 -1.60 -6.00 -7.01
N ALA A 8 -2.43 -5.67 -6.04
CA ALA A 8 -2.40 -4.37 -5.39
C ALA A 8 -1.13 -4.17 -4.55
N ALA A 9 -0.67 -5.20 -3.83
CA ALA A 9 0.62 -5.15 -3.14
C ALA A 9 1.77 -4.87 -4.13
N LYS A 10 1.74 -5.50 -5.31
CA LYS A 10 2.72 -5.23 -6.36
C LYS A 10 2.63 -3.80 -6.89
N ASN A 11 1.42 -3.31 -7.17
CA ASN A 11 1.21 -1.92 -7.60
C ASN A 11 1.72 -0.91 -6.56
N ALA A 12 1.50 -1.16 -5.27
CA ALA A 12 2.02 -0.30 -4.20
C ALA A 12 3.55 -0.31 -4.14
N MET A 13 4.19 -1.47 -4.30
CA MET A 13 5.65 -1.54 -4.42
C MET A 13 6.17 -0.80 -5.65
N ASP A 14 5.51 -0.96 -6.80
CA ASP A 14 5.88 -0.29 -8.03
C ASP A 14 5.78 1.24 -7.86
N ALA A 15 4.71 1.73 -7.20
CA ALA A 15 4.55 3.14 -6.85
C ALA A 15 5.68 3.69 -5.97
N LEU A 16 6.24 2.88 -5.06
CA LEU A 16 7.40 3.26 -4.25
C LEU A 16 8.71 3.28 -5.06
N GLN A 17 8.80 2.45 -6.09
CA GLN A 17 9.98 2.36 -6.96
C GLN A 17 10.00 3.40 -8.09
N TYR A 18 8.91 4.14 -8.30
CA TYR A 18 8.81 5.17 -9.33
C TYR A 18 9.73 6.36 -9.04
N LYS A 19 10.97 6.31 -9.59
CA LYS A 19 12.04 7.27 -9.29
C LYS A 19 11.77 8.72 -9.73
N GLU A 20 10.79 8.94 -10.59
CA GLU A 20 10.40 10.28 -11.05
C GLU A 20 9.61 11.11 -10.03
N HIS A 21 8.91 10.46 -9.09
CA HIS A 21 8.11 11.17 -8.09
C HIS A 21 8.92 11.52 -6.84
N SER A 22 8.52 12.55 -6.09
CA SER A 22 9.10 12.82 -4.76
C SER A 22 8.71 11.72 -3.76
N LEU A 23 9.50 11.53 -2.70
CA LEU A 23 9.25 10.50 -1.69
C LEU A 23 7.83 10.59 -1.10
N GLY A 24 7.34 11.79 -0.79
CA GLY A 24 5.99 12.00 -0.27
C GLY A 24 4.86 11.65 -1.26
N VAL A 25 5.08 11.86 -2.57
CA VAL A 25 4.11 11.47 -3.60
C VAL A 25 4.09 9.95 -3.77
N ARG A 26 5.27 9.30 -3.76
CA ARG A 26 5.36 7.83 -3.80
C ARG A 26 4.68 7.18 -2.60
N ALA A 27 4.94 7.72 -1.41
CA ALA A 27 4.32 7.26 -0.17
C ALA A 27 2.79 7.43 -0.23
N SER A 28 2.30 8.60 -0.64
CA SER A 28 0.86 8.86 -0.76
C SER A 28 0.17 7.91 -1.76
N ASN A 29 0.77 7.69 -2.94
CA ASN A 29 0.23 6.77 -3.94
C ASN A 29 0.18 5.32 -3.41
N ALA A 30 1.25 4.86 -2.76
CA ALA A 30 1.30 3.54 -2.18
C ALA A 30 0.28 3.38 -1.04
N ILE A 31 0.17 4.35 -0.13
CA ILE A 31 -0.85 4.34 0.94
C ILE A 31 -2.26 4.23 0.35
N SER A 32 -2.58 5.02 -0.68
CA SER A 32 -3.91 4.99 -1.31
C SER A 32 -4.24 3.60 -1.88
N ILE A 33 -3.29 2.94 -2.55
CA ILE A 33 -3.48 1.58 -3.09
C ILE A 33 -3.68 0.55 -1.95
N LEU A 34 -2.92 0.69 -0.86
CA LEU A 34 -3.01 -0.21 0.28
C LEU A 34 -4.32 -0.02 1.05
N ASP A 35 -4.81 1.21 1.16
CA ASP A 35 -6.08 1.51 1.84
C ASP A 35 -7.27 0.99 1.04
N ASP A 36 -7.29 1.21 -0.29
CA ASP A 36 -8.32 0.70 -1.19
C ASP A 36 -8.52 -0.82 -1.04
N ILE A 37 -7.43 -1.59 -0.97
CA ILE A 37 -7.55 -3.02 -0.74
C ILE A 37 -7.89 -3.35 0.71
N SER A 38 -7.46 -2.56 1.69
CA SER A 38 -7.79 -2.76 3.10
C SER A 38 -9.31 -2.78 3.31
N GLN A 39 -10.06 -2.03 2.50
CA GLN A 39 -11.52 -2.01 2.51
C GLN A 39 -12.17 -3.29 1.95
N ASP A 40 -11.41 -4.22 1.34
CA ASP A 40 -11.96 -5.46 0.79
C ASP A 40 -12.50 -6.37 1.92
N PRO A 41 -13.78 -6.77 1.90
CA PRO A 41 -14.38 -7.63 2.91
C PRO A 41 -13.80 -9.05 2.91
N ASN A 42 -13.18 -9.50 1.80
CA ASN A 42 -12.50 -10.79 1.70
C ASN A 42 -11.06 -10.77 2.26
N MET A 43 -10.59 -9.62 2.74
CA MET A 43 -9.23 -9.45 3.23
C MET A 43 -8.98 -10.27 4.51
N PRO A 44 -7.97 -11.15 4.53
CA PRO A 44 -7.60 -11.85 5.76
C PRO A 44 -7.12 -10.87 6.85
N PRO A 45 -7.45 -11.09 8.13
CA PRO A 45 -7.07 -10.20 9.23
C PRO A 45 -5.55 -9.96 9.31
N TYR A 46 -4.75 -11.01 9.11
CA TYR A 46 -3.29 -10.91 9.13
C TYR A 46 -2.74 -10.00 8.01
N THR A 47 -3.43 -9.92 6.87
CA THR A 47 -3.00 -9.09 5.74
C THR A 47 -3.34 -7.63 5.98
N ARG A 48 -4.52 -7.37 6.56
CA ARG A 48 -4.95 -6.03 7.01
C ARG A 48 -3.95 -5.41 7.99
N VAL A 49 -3.45 -6.18 8.96
CA VAL A 49 -2.43 -5.71 9.92
C VAL A 49 -1.11 -5.38 9.23
N LYS A 50 -0.66 -6.23 8.28
CA LYS A 50 0.54 -5.94 7.49
C LYS A 50 0.39 -4.67 6.65
N LEU A 51 -0.78 -4.45 6.05
CA LEU A 51 -1.09 -3.24 5.30
C LEU A 51 -0.99 -1.99 6.16
N TRP A 52 -1.60 -2.03 7.34
CA TRP A 52 -1.52 -0.96 8.32
C TRP A 52 -0.09 -0.62 8.71
N ASN A 53 0.73 -1.62 9.02
CA ASN A 53 2.15 -1.39 9.34
C ASN A 53 2.90 -0.72 8.18
N VAL A 54 2.65 -1.13 6.93
CA VAL A 54 3.29 -0.51 5.77
C VAL A 54 2.79 0.92 5.58
N ALA A 55 1.49 1.17 5.73
CA ALA A 55 0.93 2.52 5.62
C ALA A 55 1.53 3.47 6.67
N SER A 56 1.64 3.03 7.93
CA SER A 56 2.27 3.84 9.00
C SER A 56 3.75 4.13 8.73
N LEU A 57 4.50 3.17 8.17
CA LEU A 57 5.89 3.39 7.76
C LEU A 57 6.00 4.42 6.62
N LEU A 58 5.05 4.40 5.68
CA LEU A 58 5.01 5.34 4.57
C LEU A 58 4.56 6.73 5.00
N GLU A 59 3.62 6.83 5.94
CA GLU A 59 3.23 8.10 6.56
C GLU A 59 4.42 8.77 7.26
N ALA A 60 5.24 8.00 7.98
CA ALA A 60 6.45 8.49 8.64
C ALA A 60 7.56 8.99 7.68
N ILE A 61 7.48 8.66 6.38
CA ILE A 61 8.41 9.14 5.33
C ILE A 61 7.83 10.35 4.59
N LYS A 62 6.51 10.49 4.60
CA LYS A 62 5.79 11.60 3.94
C LYS A 62 5.90 12.90 4.74
N ASP A 63 5.90 12.81 6.07
CA ASP A 63 6.08 13.92 7.02
C ASP A 63 7.58 14.20 7.27
#